data_AF-A0A0R0KT63-F1
#
_entry.id   AF-A0A0R0KT63-F1
#
_cell.length_a   1.000
_cell.length_b   1.000
_cell.length_c   1.000
_cell.angle_alpha   90.00
_cell.angle_beta   90.00
_cell.angle_gamma   90.00
#
_symmetry.space_group_name_H-M   'P 1'
#
loop_
_entity.id
_entity.type
_entity.pdbx_description
1 polymer ?
#
loop_
_entity_poly.entity_id
_entity_poly.type
_entity_poly.pdbx_seq_one_letter_code
_entity_poly.pdbx_strand_id
1 'polypeptide(L)'
;MVSAMVEDANFEDDQLANMTIDDIVRASRLLNNEIRILKEELQRTNLTLESYKDKIKENQEKIKLNKQLPYLVGDIVEILEMNLKDEVEENGANIDLGSQRKGKCVVLKTSFL
;
A
#
# COMPACT_ATOMS: atom_id res chain seq x y z
N MET A 1 37.95 6.70 18.01
CA MET A 1 36.89 7.73 17.96
C MET A 1 37.35 9.01 18.63
N VAL A 2 37.79 8.98 19.90
CA VAL A 2 38.30 10.19 20.59
C VAL A 2 39.50 10.83 19.88
N SER A 3 40.49 10.06 19.43
CA SER A 3 41.67 10.63 18.73
C SER A 3 41.30 11.37 17.44
N ALA A 4 40.37 10.83 16.65
CA ALA A 4 39.89 11.49 15.43
C ALA A 4 39.16 12.80 15.76
N MET A 5 38.29 12.80 16.77
CA MET A 5 37.59 14.01 17.21
C MET A 5 38.53 15.09 17.76
N VAL A 6 39.61 14.71 18.45
CA VAL A 6 40.60 15.66 18.97
C VAL A 6 41.48 16.22 17.84
N GLU A 7 41.87 15.40 16.87
CA GLU A 7 42.59 15.87 15.67
C GLU A 7 41.74 16.83 14.84
N ASP A 8 40.45 16.52 14.65
CA ASP A 8 39.49 17.38 13.95
C ASP A 8 39.31 18.73 14.69
N ALA A 9 39.15 18.70 16.01
CA ALA A 9 38.99 19.93 16.81
C ALA A 9 40.22 20.84 16.75
N ASN A 10 41.43 20.27 16.88
CA ASN A 10 42.66 21.04 16.76
C ASN A 10 42.82 21.66 15.36
N PHE A 11 42.44 20.92 14.32
CA PHE A 11 42.51 21.40 12.95
C PHE A 11 41.53 22.55 12.68
N GLU A 12 40.33 22.51 13.25
CA GLU A 12 39.36 23.61 13.18
C GLU A 12 39.86 24.85 13.93
N ASP A 13 40.42 24.69 15.13
CA ASP A 13 40.98 25.79 15.92
C ASP A 13 42.16 26.46 15.19
N ASP A 14 43.05 25.67 14.57
CA ASP A 14 44.17 26.18 13.77
C ASP A 14 43.70 26.96 12.54
N GLN A 15 42.65 26.51 11.86
CA GLN A 15 42.07 27.26 10.73
C GLN A 15 41.47 28.59 11.21
N LEU A 16 40.71 28.57 12.29
CA LEU A 16 40.08 29.77 12.84
C LEU A 16 41.13 30.80 13.28
N ALA A 17 42.23 30.36 13.89
CA ALA A 17 43.35 31.22 14.29
C ALA A 17 44.06 31.90 13.11
N ASN A 18 44.04 31.29 11.92
CA ASN A 18 44.66 31.82 10.71
C ASN A 18 43.73 32.75 9.89
N MET A 19 42.44 32.83 10.24
CA MET A 19 41.50 33.73 9.57
C MET A 19 41.60 35.16 10.07
N THR A 20 41.37 36.14 9.18
CA THR A 20 41.27 37.54 9.61
C THR A 20 39.92 37.79 10.30
N ILE A 21 39.85 38.84 11.13
CA ILE A 21 38.60 39.25 11.79
C ILE A 21 37.48 39.49 10.77
N ASP A 22 37.80 40.10 9.63
CA ASP A 22 36.84 40.37 8.55
C ASP A 22 36.33 39.08 7.90
N ASP A 23 37.20 38.07 7.74
CA ASP A 23 36.81 36.75 7.23
C ASP A 23 35.88 36.03 8.21
N ILE A 24 36.16 36.10 9.51
CA ILE A 24 35.29 35.52 10.55
C ILE A 24 33.91 36.18 10.54
N VAL A 25 33.84 37.52 10.43
CA VAL A 25 32.57 38.25 10.35
C VAL A 25 31.81 37.88 9.08
N ARG A 26 32.50 37.74 7.94
CA ARG A 26 31.89 37.31 6.67
C ARG A 26 31.37 35.88 6.76
N ALA A 27 32.17 34.95 7.27
CA ALA A 27 31.79 33.56 7.46
C ALA A 27 30.58 33.42 8.38
N SER A 28 30.56 34.15 9.51
CA SER A 28 29.41 34.17 10.41
C SER A 28 28.12 34.63 9.72
N ARG A 29 28.19 35.65 8.85
CA ARG A 29 27.03 36.10 8.07
C ARG A 29 26.56 35.05 7.06
N LEU A 30 27.49 34.39 6.37
CA LEU A 30 27.17 33.31 5.43
C LEU A 30 26.54 32.11 6.14
N LEU A 31 27.10 31.68 7.27
CA LEU A 31 26.53 30.61 8.11
C LEU A 31 25.13 30.96 8.61
N ASN A 32 24.89 32.20 9.04
CA ASN A 32 23.55 32.63 9.45
C ASN A 32 22.53 32.56 8.29
N ASN A 33 22.95 32.91 7.06
CA ASN A 33 22.11 32.78 5.88
C ASN A 33 21.85 31.32 5.52
N GLU A 34 22.87 30.46 5.60
CA GLU A 34 22.75 29.03 5.34
C GLU A 34 21.82 28.34 6.35
N ILE A 35 21.97 28.64 7.64
CA ILE A 35 21.06 28.16 8.70
C ILE A 35 19.61 28.56 8.39
N ARG A 36 19.39 29.78 7.90
CA ARG A 36 18.04 30.24 7.51
C ARG A 36 17.48 29.41 6.36
N ILE A 37 18.26 29.20 5.30
CA ILE A 37 17.86 28.39 4.14
C ILE A 37 17.58 26.94 4.55
N LEU A 38 18.47 26.33 5.32
CA LEU A 38 18.30 24.95 5.79
C LEU A 38 17.06 24.79 6.68
N LYS A 39 16.71 25.79 7.48
CA LYS A 39 15.46 25.78 8.26
C LYS A 39 14.22 25.82 7.35
N GLU A 40 14.23 26.63 6.30
CA GLU A 40 13.14 26.70 5.32
C GLU A 40 13.01 25.37 4.54
N GLU A 41 14.13 24.75 4.14
CA GLU A 41 14.16 23.44 3.48
C GLU A 41 13.69 22.30 4.40
N LEU A 42 14.10 22.32 5.67
CA LEU A 42 13.63 21.37 6.68
C LEU A 42 12.11 21.47 6.87
N GLN A 43 11.56 22.69 6.98
CA GLN A 43 10.12 22.90 7.06
C GLN A 43 9.39 22.37 5.83
N ARG A 44 9.90 22.67 4.63
CA ARG A 44 9.34 22.14 3.38
C ARG A 44 9.36 20.61 3.34
N THR A 45 10.46 20.01 3.76
CA THR A 45 10.63 18.55 3.82
C THR A 45 9.69 17.91 4.85
N ASN A 46 9.44 18.56 5.98
CA ASN A 46 8.48 18.08 6.97
C ASN A 46 7.04 18.08 6.43
N LEU A 47 6.64 19.13 5.70
CA LEU A 47 5.32 19.19 5.06
C LEU A 47 5.15 18.10 3.99
N THR A 48 6.17 17.84 3.17
CA THR A 48 6.09 16.75 2.18
C THR A 48 6.04 15.39 2.86
N LEU A 49 6.82 15.19 3.92
CA LEU A 49 6.80 13.97 4.73
C LEU A 49 5.42 13.72 5.35
N GLU A 50 4.76 14.75 5.88
CA GLU A 50 3.40 14.66 6.42
C GLU A 50 2.39 14.28 5.32
N SER A 51 2.45 14.93 4.15
CA SER A 51 1.63 14.55 2.99
C SER A 51 1.83 13.09 2.55
N TYR A 52 3.07 12.59 2.57
CA TYR A 52 3.33 11.19 2.27
C TYR A 52 2.80 10.25 3.34
N LYS A 53 2.87 10.61 4.63
CA LYS A 53 2.27 9.82 5.72
C LYS A 53 0.76 9.69 5.54
N ASP A 54 0.07 10.76 5.16
CA ASP A 54 -1.37 10.72 4.94
C ASP A 54 -1.74 9.88 3.73
N LYS A 55 -1.01 10.02 2.60
CA LYS A 55 -1.17 9.14 1.44
C LYS A 55 -0.94 7.66 1.77
N ILE A 56 0.03 7.37 2.63
CA ILE A 56 0.30 6.00 3.10
C ILE A 56 -0.89 5.47 3.91
N LYS A 57 -1.45 6.27 4.84
CA LYS A 57 -2.63 5.87 5.62
C LYS A 57 -3.83 5.61 4.72
N GLU A 58 -4.15 6.51 3.81
CA GLU A 58 -5.24 6.34 2.84
C GLU A 58 -5.07 5.06 2.00
N ASN A 59 -3.85 4.80 1.53
CA ASN A 59 -3.56 3.59 0.77
C ASN A 59 -3.67 2.33 1.62
N GLN A 60 -3.25 2.35 2.89
CA GLN A 60 -3.44 1.24 3.81
C GLN A 60 -4.93 0.94 4.03
N GLU A 61 -5.78 1.96 4.12
CA GLU A 61 -7.23 1.80 4.22
C GLU A 61 -7.83 1.20 2.94
N LYS A 62 -7.44 1.71 1.76
CA LYS A 62 -7.84 1.14 0.46
C LYS A 62 -7.43 -0.33 0.33
N ILE A 63 -6.23 -0.68 0.78
CA ILE A 63 -5.76 -2.08 0.79
C ILE A 63 -6.60 -2.92 1.75
N LYS A 64 -6.98 -2.41 2.93
CA LYS A 64 -7.85 -3.14 3.86
C LYS A 64 -9.22 -3.41 3.26
N LEU A 65 -9.83 -2.40 2.62
CA LEU A 65 -11.13 -2.54 1.95
C LEU A 65 -11.06 -3.55 0.80
N ASN A 66 -10.03 -3.47 -0.05
CA ASN A 66 -9.88 -4.37 -1.19
C ASN A 66 -9.43 -5.78 -0.81
N LYS A 67 -8.86 -5.98 0.39
CA LYS A 67 -8.52 -7.31 0.92
C LYS A 67 -9.74 -8.08 1.42
N GLN A 68 -10.86 -7.41 1.67
CA GLN A 68 -12.10 -8.11 1.95
C GLN A 68 -12.55 -8.79 0.65
N LEU A 69 -12.20 -10.07 0.51
CA LEU A 69 -12.74 -10.90 -0.57
C LEU A 69 -14.27 -10.95 -0.36
N PRO A 70 -15.07 -10.64 -1.39
CA PRO A 70 -16.51 -10.76 -1.29
C PRO A 70 -16.86 -12.23 -1.07
N TYR A 71 -17.76 -12.50 -0.14
CA TYR A 71 -18.20 -13.88 0.10
C TYR A 71 -19.22 -14.23 -0.98
N LEU A 72 -18.93 -15.26 -1.79
CA LEU A 72 -19.93 -15.82 -2.67
C LEU A 72 -20.86 -16.70 -1.83
N VAL A 73 -22.07 -16.24 -1.62
CA VAL A 73 -23.13 -17.01 -0.94
C VAL A 73 -24.01 -17.63 -1.99
N GLY A 74 -24.06 -18.96 -2.03
CA GLY A 74 -25.00 -19.73 -2.83
C GLY A 74 -26.17 -20.20 -1.98
N ASP A 75 -27.38 -19.83 -2.37
CA ASP A 75 -28.63 -20.33 -1.79
C ASP A 75 -29.24 -21.40 -2.69
N ILE A 76 -29.77 -22.47 -2.09
CA ILE A 76 -30.44 -23.55 -2.83
C ILE A 76 -31.92 -23.16 -2.96
N VAL A 77 -32.34 -22.79 -4.17
CA VAL A 77 -33.71 -22.35 -4.41
C VAL A 77 -34.63 -23.53 -4.68
N GLU A 78 -34.13 -24.55 -5.38
CA GLU A 78 -34.94 -25.67 -5.81
C GLU A 78 -34.09 -26.94 -5.96
N ILE A 79 -34.66 -28.08 -5.59
CA ILE A 79 -34.05 -29.41 -5.75
C ILE A 79 -34.99 -30.20 -6.66
N LEU A 80 -34.46 -30.61 -7.81
CA LEU A 80 -35.16 -31.41 -8.82
C LEU A 80 -34.65 -32.85 -8.76
N GLU A 81 -35.56 -33.81 -8.60
CA GLU A 81 -35.23 -35.23 -8.70
C GLU A 81 -35.40 -35.71 -10.14
N MET A 82 -34.30 -36.08 -10.80
CA MET A 82 -34.33 -36.57 -12.17
C MET A 82 -34.62 -38.07 -12.16
N ASN A 83 -35.87 -38.41 -12.49
CA ASN A 83 -36.29 -39.79 -12.67
C ASN A 83 -36.17 -40.19 -14.14
N LEU A 84 -35.33 -41.20 -14.41
CA LEU A 84 -35.16 -41.86 -15.70
C LEU A 84 -36.46 -42.22 -16.42
N LYS A 85 -37.58 -42.40 -15.71
CA LYS A 85 -38.86 -42.84 -16.30
C LYS A 85 -39.61 -41.71 -17.00
N ASP A 86 -39.35 -40.45 -16.65
CA ASP A 86 -40.15 -39.32 -17.12
C ASP A 86 -39.61 -38.74 -18.44
N GLU A 87 -38.33 -38.98 -18.78
CA GLU A 87 -37.71 -38.47 -20.03
C GLU A 87 -37.65 -39.47 -21.19
N VAL A 88 -37.96 -40.76 -20.97
CA VAL A 88 -37.91 -41.76 -22.06
C VAL A 88 -38.90 -41.43 -23.17
N GLU A 89 -39.94 -40.64 -22.89
CA GLU A 89 -41.05 -40.49 -23.82
C GLU A 89 -40.95 -39.34 -24.84
N GLU A 90 -40.03 -38.35 -24.74
CA GLU A 90 -40.25 -37.15 -25.60
C GLU A 90 -39.10 -36.44 -26.34
N ASN A 91 -37.80 -36.72 -26.23
CA ASN A 91 -36.82 -35.90 -26.99
C ASN A 91 -35.67 -36.66 -27.69
N GLY A 92 -35.93 -37.01 -28.95
CA GLY A 92 -35.02 -37.73 -29.86
C GLY A 92 -34.07 -36.89 -30.71
N ALA A 93 -33.27 -35.96 -30.15
CA ALA A 93 -32.13 -35.41 -30.90
C ALA A 93 -30.97 -34.82 -30.08
N ASN A 94 -31.15 -34.47 -28.81
CA ASN A 94 -30.08 -33.90 -27.98
C ASN A 94 -30.08 -34.58 -26.60
N ILE A 95 -29.64 -35.85 -26.58
CA ILE A 95 -29.57 -36.63 -25.35
C ILE A 95 -28.35 -36.16 -24.56
N ASP A 96 -28.57 -35.34 -23.53
CA ASP A 96 -27.55 -35.12 -22.51
C ASP A 96 -27.34 -36.43 -21.73
N LEU A 97 -26.19 -37.08 -21.97
CA LEU A 97 -25.82 -38.31 -21.27
C LEU A 97 -25.65 -38.09 -19.74
N GLY A 98 -25.51 -36.85 -19.28
CA GLY A 98 -25.55 -36.47 -17.87
C GLY A 98 -26.94 -36.64 -17.24
N SER A 99 -27.99 -36.23 -17.96
CA SER A 99 -29.41 -36.30 -17.54
C SER A 99 -29.89 -37.73 -17.24
N GLN A 100 -29.37 -38.72 -17.96
CA GLN A 100 -29.76 -40.13 -17.77
C GLN A 100 -29.31 -40.73 -16.43
N ARG A 101 -28.43 -40.08 -15.68
CA ARG A 101 -28.09 -40.57 -14.35
C ARG A 101 -29.24 -40.18 -13.41
N LYS A 102 -29.80 -41.15 -12.67
CA LYS A 102 -30.65 -40.84 -11.51
C LYS A 102 -29.86 -39.88 -10.62
N GLY A 103 -30.26 -38.62 -10.61
CA GLY A 103 -29.49 -37.52 -10.05
C GLY A 103 -30.42 -36.50 -9.44
N LYS A 104 -29.91 -35.77 -8.45
CA LYS A 104 -30.58 -34.59 -7.93
C LYS A 104 -29.92 -33.37 -8.56
N CYS A 105 -30.71 -32.58 -9.28
CA CYS A 105 -30.30 -31.28 -9.76
C CYS A 105 -30.68 -30.21 -8.73
N VAL A 106 -29.89 -29.15 -8.65
CA VAL A 106 -30.09 -28.08 -7.68
C VAL A 106 -29.96 -26.74 -8.39
N VAL A 107 -30.97 -25.88 -8.24
CA VAL A 107 -30.92 -24.50 -8.69
C VAL A 107 -30.26 -23.67 -7.60
N LEU A 108 -29.04 -23.19 -7.88
CA LEU A 108 -28.28 -22.35 -6.97
C LEU A 108 -28.41 -20.88 -7.36
N LYS A 109 -28.94 -20.06 -6.44
CA LYS A 109 -28.88 -18.60 -6.55
C LYS A 109 -27.62 -18.12 -5.86
N THR A 110 -26.66 -17.61 -6.62
CA THR A 110 -25.45 -17.01 -6.05
C THR A 110 -25.64 -15.51 -5.82
N SER A 111 -25.07 -15.01 -4.73
CA SER A 111 -25.03 -13.60 -4.37
C SER A 111 -23.66 -13.24 -3.81
N PHE A 112 -23.21 -12.02 -4.04
CA PHE A 112 -22.00 -11.49 -3.41
C PHE A 112 -22.40 -10.76 -2.13
N LEU A 113 -21.80 -11.13 -1.00
CA LEU A 113 -21.79 -10.33 0.23
C LEU A 113 -20.56 -9.44 0.29
#